data_AF-A0A1Y1WHX6-F1
#
_entry.id   AF-A0A1Y1WHX6-F1
#
_cell.length_a   1.000
_cell.length_b   1.000
_cell.length_c   1.000
_cell.angle_alpha   90.00
_cell.angle_beta   90.00
_cell.angle_gamma   90.00
#
_symmetry.space_group_name_H-M   'P 1'
#
loop_
_entity.id
_entity.type
_entity.pdbx_description
1 polymer ?
#
loop_
_entity_poly.entity_id
_entity_poly.type
_entity_poly.pdbx_seq_one_letter_code
_entity_poly.pdbx_strand_id
1 'polypeptide(L)'
;MTGPGDVKELVPEFFYLPEFLTNQGNLDLGTKQDGTRLNDVVLPPWASTPEEFVRINRQALESEHVSSNLHKWVDLIFGYKQRGEEAVKAHNVFYYLTYEGAVNLDAITDPVERASVESQINYFGQTPTQLFTAPHPPRHANLPRPLYSPLTEPSGPRAALCSASI
;
A
#
# COMPACT_ATOMS: atom_id res chain seq x y z
N MET A 1 -3.78 -9.57 20.03
CA MET A 1 -4.52 -9.67 18.76
C MET A 1 -3.99 -10.90 18.03
N THR A 2 -4.70 -12.02 18.08
CA THR A 2 -4.43 -13.18 17.23
C THR A 2 -5.77 -13.79 16.84
N GLY A 3 -6.69 -12.93 16.36
CA GLY A 3 -7.91 -13.41 15.74
C GLY A 3 -7.54 -14.04 14.40
N PRO A 4 -8.02 -15.25 14.07
CA PRO A 4 -7.65 -15.96 12.84
C PRO A 4 -8.04 -15.24 11.55
N GLY A 5 -8.81 -14.14 11.63
CA GLY A 5 -9.22 -13.31 10.49
C GLY A 5 -8.57 -11.93 10.40
N ASP A 6 -7.60 -11.60 11.26
CA ASP A 6 -6.93 -10.29 11.21
C ASP A 6 -5.67 -10.34 10.35
N VAL A 7 -5.85 -10.14 9.04
CA VAL A 7 -4.80 -10.21 8.00
C VAL A 7 -4.51 -8.85 7.36
N LYS A 8 -4.64 -7.76 8.13
CA LYS A 8 -4.48 -6.39 7.62
C LYS A 8 -3.02 -6.06 7.36
N GLU A 9 -2.80 -5.31 6.29
CA GLU A 9 -1.51 -4.71 5.95
C GLU A 9 -1.37 -3.30 6.53
N LEU A 10 -0.13 -2.81 6.58
CA LEU A 10 0.15 -1.46 7.09
C LEU A 10 -0.26 -0.36 6.10
N VAL A 11 -0.62 0.79 6.65
CA VAL A 11 -0.86 2.02 5.88
C VAL A 11 0.43 2.85 5.76
N PRO A 12 0.58 3.69 4.73
CA PRO A 12 1.78 4.49 4.50
C PRO A 12 2.23 5.36 5.69
N GLU A 13 1.29 5.84 6.49
CA GLU A 13 1.50 6.73 7.64
C GLU A 13 2.49 6.15 8.66
N PHE A 14 2.57 4.81 8.79
CA PHE A 14 3.55 4.12 9.64
C PHE A 14 5.02 4.45 9.30
N PHE A 15 5.29 4.97 8.10
CA PHE A 15 6.63 5.23 7.58
C PHE A 15 6.97 6.71 7.44
N TYR A 16 6.05 7.63 7.71
CA TYR A 16 6.35 9.08 7.64
C TYR A 16 5.57 10.01 8.57
N LEU A 17 4.46 9.58 9.19
CA LEU A 17 3.57 10.45 9.94
C LEU A 17 3.55 10.05 11.43
N PRO A 18 4.32 10.66 12.33
CA PRO A 18 4.29 10.31 13.76
C PRO A 18 2.97 10.68 14.46
N GLU A 19 2.21 11.63 13.93
CA GLU A 19 1.05 12.24 14.58
C GLU A 19 -0.10 11.24 14.82
N PHE A 20 -0.25 10.21 13.97
CA PHE A 20 -1.31 9.20 14.15
C PHE A 20 -1.13 8.37 15.44
N LEU A 21 0.05 8.43 16.07
CA LEU A 21 0.36 7.73 17.31
C LEU A 21 0.01 8.56 18.56
N THR A 22 -0.38 9.82 18.38
CA THR A 22 -0.61 10.76 19.49
C THR A 22 -2.03 11.32 19.45
N ASN A 23 -2.67 11.41 20.61
CA ASN A 23 -3.98 12.02 20.79
C ASN A 23 -3.85 13.53 21.01
N GLN A 24 -3.34 14.25 20.00
CA GLN A 24 -3.10 15.70 20.09
C GLN A 24 -4.38 16.50 20.39
N GLY A 25 -5.53 15.98 19.97
CA GLY A 25 -6.84 16.57 20.23
C GLY A 25 -7.34 16.42 21.67
N ASN A 26 -6.61 15.71 22.54
CA ASN A 26 -7.04 15.36 23.90
C ASN A 26 -8.46 14.77 23.93
N LEU A 27 -8.76 13.92 22.94
CA LEU A 27 -10.07 13.30 22.81
C LEU A 27 -10.32 12.34 23.96
N ASP A 28 -11.58 12.25 24.42
CA ASP A 28 -11.99 11.18 25.33
C ASP A 28 -12.16 9.88 24.55
N LEU A 29 -11.12 9.03 24.57
CA LEU A 29 -11.12 7.73 23.91
C LEU A 29 -11.73 6.61 24.77
N GLY A 30 -12.19 6.92 25.99
CA GLY A 30 -12.75 5.94 26.92
C GLY A 30 -11.69 5.15 27.71
N THR A 31 -12.13 4.05 28.33
CA THR A 31 -11.33 3.23 29.24
C THR A 31 -11.51 1.76 28.87
N LYS A 32 -10.40 1.00 28.85
CA LYS A 32 -10.40 -0.45 28.61
C LYS A 32 -11.13 -1.19 29.75
N GLN A 33 -11.49 -2.45 29.49
CA GLN A 33 -12.12 -3.32 30.50
C GLN A 33 -11.24 -3.56 31.74
N ASP A 34 -9.91 -3.43 31.59
CA ASP A 34 -8.94 -3.53 32.69
C ASP A 34 -8.78 -2.22 33.49
N GLY A 35 -9.55 -1.18 33.17
CA GLY A 35 -9.47 0.13 33.83
C GLY A 35 -8.43 1.09 33.24
N THR A 36 -7.66 0.68 32.23
CA THR A 36 -6.66 1.54 31.58
C THR A 36 -7.35 2.60 30.72
N ARG A 37 -7.13 3.88 31.03
CA ARG A 37 -7.59 5.01 30.22
C ARG A 37 -6.88 4.99 28.85
N LEU A 38 -7.65 5.14 27.78
CA LEU A 38 -7.09 5.22 26.42
C LEU A 38 -6.55 6.63 26.15
N ASN A 39 -5.35 6.70 25.57
CA ASN A 39 -4.70 7.94 25.14
C ASN A 39 -3.75 7.65 23.97
N ASP A 40 -2.55 8.24 23.94
CA ASP A 40 -1.48 7.95 22.98
C ASP A 40 -1.22 6.45 22.80
N VAL A 41 -0.79 6.09 21.59
CA VAL A 41 -0.45 4.71 21.24
C VAL A 41 0.74 4.25 22.09
N VAL A 42 0.60 3.05 22.67
CA VAL A 42 1.70 2.43 23.42
C VAL A 42 2.78 1.99 22.44
N LEU A 43 3.94 2.64 22.52
CA LEU A 43 5.08 2.36 21.67
C LEU A 43 5.83 1.10 22.13
N PRO A 44 6.51 0.39 21.20
CA PRO A 44 7.37 -0.71 21.56
C PRO A 44 8.62 -0.24 22.33
N PRO A 45 9.28 -1.11 23.11
CA PRO A 45 10.41 -0.72 23.97
C PRO A 45 11.63 -0.13 23.26
N TRP A 46 11.74 -0.30 21.93
CA TRP A 46 12.83 0.22 21.11
C TRP A 46 12.58 1.63 20.57
N ALA A 47 11.39 2.20 20.78
CA ALA A 47 11.07 3.57 20.38
C ALA A 47 10.60 4.38 21.60
N SER A 48 11.34 5.44 21.90
CA SER A 48 11.04 6.34 23.02
C SER A 48 10.02 7.41 22.63
N THR A 49 9.93 7.75 21.35
CA THR A 49 8.99 8.76 20.82
C THR A 49 8.31 8.29 19.53
N PRO A 50 7.15 8.86 19.15
CA PRO A 50 6.49 8.59 17.88
C PRO A 50 7.39 8.83 16.66
N GLU A 51 8.20 9.89 16.70
CA GLU A 51 9.15 10.22 15.64
C GLU A 51 10.24 9.15 15.52
N GLU A 52 10.75 8.65 16.65
CA GLU A 52 11.70 7.54 16.67
C GLU A 52 11.10 6.25 16.10
N PHE A 53 9.85 5.95 16.47
CA PHE A 53 9.11 4.80 15.92
C PHE A 53 9.02 4.87 14.40
N VAL A 54 8.53 5.99 13.86
CA VAL A 54 8.39 6.19 12.41
C VAL A 54 9.76 6.18 11.71
N ARG A 55 10.77 6.82 12.29
CA ARG A 55 12.14 6.84 11.75
C ARG A 55 12.70 5.44 11.61
N ILE A 56 12.54 4.58 12.61
CA ILE A 56 13.04 3.21 12.59
C ILE A 56 12.25 2.36 11.58
N ASN A 57 10.92 2.49 11.52
CA ASN A 57 10.12 1.80 10.49
C ASN A 57 10.53 2.19 9.08
N ARG A 58 10.77 3.48 8.83
CA ARG A 58 11.27 3.96 7.53
C ARG A 58 12.65 3.40 7.22
N GLN A 59 13.56 3.35 8.19
CA GLN A 59 14.88 2.73 8.02
C GLN A 59 14.77 1.24 7.71
N ALA A 60 13.83 0.52 8.33
CA ALA A 60 13.57 -0.87 8.02
C ALA A 60 13.02 -1.06 6.59
N LEU A 61 12.07 -0.22 6.18
CA LEU A 61 11.50 -0.23 4.82
C LEU A 61 12.57 0.03 3.75
N GLU A 62 13.48 0.97 4.00
CA GLU A 62 14.57 1.33 3.08
C GLU A 62 15.81 0.43 3.21
N SER A 63 15.75 -0.61 4.06
CA SER A 63 16.88 -1.52 4.27
C SER A 63 17.18 -2.37 3.03
N GLU A 64 18.40 -2.88 2.95
CA GLU A 64 18.80 -3.83 1.90
C GLU A 64 17.95 -5.10 1.92
N HIS A 65 17.58 -5.57 3.11
CA HIS A 65 16.73 -6.75 3.26
C HIS A 65 15.38 -6.56 2.58
N VAL A 66 14.70 -5.43 2.82
CA VAL A 66 13.43 -5.12 2.18
C VAL A 66 13.64 -4.85 0.70
N SER A 67 14.64 -4.05 0.32
CA SER A 67 14.96 -3.74 -1.09
C SER A 67 15.14 -5.00 -1.95
N SER A 68 15.84 -6.00 -1.42
CA SER A 68 16.08 -7.28 -2.09
C SER A 68 14.85 -8.18 -2.16
N ASN A 69 13.78 -7.94 -1.39
CA ASN A 69 12.61 -8.83 -1.29
C ASN A 69 11.27 -8.18 -1.64
N LEU A 70 11.17 -6.85 -1.69
CA LEU A 70 9.90 -6.12 -1.83
C LEU A 70 9.12 -6.51 -3.10
N HIS A 71 9.82 -6.83 -4.19
CA HIS A 71 9.22 -7.33 -5.42
C HIS A 71 8.30 -8.56 -5.20
N LYS A 72 8.59 -9.41 -4.21
CA LYS A 72 7.75 -10.56 -3.86
C LYS A 72 6.43 -10.16 -3.20
N TRP A 73 6.43 -9.09 -2.40
CA TRP A 73 5.20 -8.52 -1.84
C TRP A 73 4.39 -7.84 -2.94
N VAL A 74 5.06 -7.12 -3.85
CA VAL A 74 4.43 -6.52 -5.04
C VAL A 74 3.77 -7.60 -5.92
N ASP A 75 4.39 -8.78 -6.05
CA ASP A 75 3.78 -9.93 -6.74
C ASP A 75 2.48 -10.43 -6.09
N LEU A 76 2.35 -10.35 -4.75
CA LEU A 76 1.15 -10.75 -4.01
C LEU A 76 0.02 -9.73 -4.18
N ILE A 77 0.33 -8.44 -4.05
CA ILE A 77 -0.68 -7.38 -4.02
C ILE A 77 -1.11 -6.97 -5.43
N PHE A 78 -0.18 -6.86 -6.38
CA PHE A 78 -0.43 -6.32 -7.72
C PHE A 78 -0.07 -7.27 -8.86
N GLY A 79 0.60 -8.39 -8.56
CA GLY A 79 1.23 -9.23 -9.57
C GLY A 79 0.60 -10.59 -9.79
N TYR A 80 1.39 -11.50 -10.34
CA TYR A 80 0.94 -12.83 -10.78
C TYR A 80 0.45 -13.74 -9.64
N LYS A 81 0.78 -13.43 -8.38
CA LYS A 81 0.32 -14.19 -7.19
C LYS A 81 -0.95 -13.62 -6.56
N GLN A 82 -1.59 -12.62 -7.17
CA GLN A 82 -2.85 -12.07 -6.68
C GLN A 82 -4.04 -13.01 -6.92
N ARG A 83 -4.01 -13.78 -8.02
CA ARG A 83 -5.13 -14.64 -8.47
C ARG A 83 -4.63 -16.00 -9.00
N GLY A 84 -5.56 -16.93 -9.21
CA GLY A 84 -5.28 -18.24 -9.82
C GLY A 84 -4.51 -19.19 -8.90
N GLU A 85 -3.89 -20.23 -9.48
CA GLU A 85 -3.18 -21.28 -8.73
C GLU A 85 -2.01 -20.73 -7.91
N GLU A 86 -1.34 -19.70 -8.41
CA GLU A 86 -0.19 -19.08 -7.71
C GLU A 86 -0.62 -18.36 -6.43
N ALA A 87 -1.82 -17.77 -6.41
CA ALA A 87 -2.40 -17.22 -5.18
C ALA A 87 -2.73 -18.32 -4.16
N VAL A 88 -3.25 -19.46 -4.60
CA VAL A 88 -3.53 -20.61 -3.72
C VAL A 88 -2.23 -21.14 -3.11
N LYS A 89 -1.19 -21.34 -3.92
CA LYS A 89 0.15 -21.79 -3.46
C LYS A 89 0.78 -20.81 -2.47
N ALA A 90 0.49 -19.51 -2.62
CA ALA A 90 0.99 -18.46 -1.74
C ALA A 90 0.08 -18.16 -0.53
N HIS A 91 -1.04 -18.86 -0.36
CA HIS A 91 -2.07 -18.57 0.66
C HIS A 91 -2.60 -17.13 0.60
N ASN A 92 -2.77 -16.60 -0.62
CA ASN A 92 -3.13 -15.21 -0.91
C ASN A 92 -4.50 -15.09 -1.61
N VAL A 93 -5.46 -15.92 -1.21
CA VAL A 93 -6.82 -15.92 -1.77
C VAL A 93 -7.78 -15.22 -0.81
N PHE A 94 -8.42 -14.16 -1.28
CA PHE A 94 -9.40 -13.39 -0.54
C PHE A 94 -10.84 -13.75 -0.96
N TYR A 95 -11.82 -13.17 -0.29
CA TYR A 95 -13.23 -13.41 -0.61
C TYR A 95 -13.55 -12.93 -2.02
N TYR A 96 -14.34 -13.70 -2.79
CA TYR A 96 -14.48 -13.49 -4.23
C TYR A 96 -14.97 -12.08 -4.62
N LEU A 97 -15.80 -11.44 -3.79
CA LEU A 97 -16.30 -10.07 -4.03
C LEU A 97 -15.24 -8.98 -3.90
N THR A 98 -14.07 -9.28 -3.33
CA THR A 98 -12.96 -8.32 -3.21
C THR A 98 -12.26 -8.09 -4.55
N TYR A 99 -12.39 -9.02 -5.50
CA TYR A 99 -11.70 -8.95 -6.78
C TYR A 99 -12.50 -8.15 -7.80
N GLU A 100 -11.81 -7.20 -8.44
CA GLU A 100 -12.36 -6.46 -9.59
C GLU A 100 -12.93 -7.43 -10.65
N GLY A 101 -14.14 -7.10 -11.13
CA GLY A 101 -14.84 -7.87 -12.16
C GLY A 101 -15.53 -9.15 -11.68
N ALA A 102 -15.50 -9.46 -10.38
CA ALA A 102 -16.09 -10.70 -9.86
C ALA A 102 -17.63 -10.73 -9.95
N VAL A 103 -18.29 -9.56 -9.92
CA VAL A 103 -19.74 -9.42 -10.02
C VAL A 103 -20.11 -8.25 -10.91
N ASN A 104 -21.10 -8.46 -11.77
CA ASN A 104 -21.76 -7.41 -12.53
C ASN A 104 -22.99 -6.91 -11.74
N LEU A 105 -22.84 -5.78 -11.05
CA LEU A 105 -23.92 -5.19 -10.23
C LEU A 105 -25.18 -4.87 -11.05
N ASP A 106 -25.03 -4.51 -12.33
CA ASP A 106 -26.16 -4.15 -13.19
C ASP A 106 -26.96 -5.35 -13.68
N ALA A 107 -26.40 -6.55 -13.57
CA ALA A 107 -27.14 -7.79 -13.81
C ALA A 107 -28.00 -8.21 -12.61
N ILE A 108 -27.79 -7.62 -11.43
CA ILE A 108 -28.56 -7.93 -10.21
C ILE A 108 -29.86 -7.14 -10.22
N THR A 109 -30.98 -7.84 -10.39
CA THR A 109 -32.31 -7.23 -10.44
C THR A 109 -32.96 -7.09 -9.07
N ASP A 110 -32.61 -7.95 -8.12
CA ASP A 110 -33.13 -7.86 -6.76
C ASP A 110 -32.44 -6.70 -6.00
N PRO A 111 -33.18 -5.66 -5.58
CA PRO A 111 -32.60 -4.52 -4.87
C PRO A 111 -31.97 -4.91 -3.53
N VAL A 112 -32.47 -5.96 -2.85
CA VAL A 112 -31.92 -6.40 -1.56
C VAL A 112 -30.58 -7.09 -1.75
N GLU A 113 -30.50 -7.98 -2.74
CA GLU A 113 -29.25 -8.63 -3.13
C GLU A 113 -28.21 -7.58 -3.57
N ARG A 114 -28.60 -6.64 -4.44
CA ARG A 114 -27.71 -5.58 -4.92
C ARG A 114 -27.14 -4.77 -3.76
N ALA A 115 -27.99 -4.29 -2.85
CA ALA A 115 -27.55 -3.52 -1.68
C ALA A 115 -26.62 -4.32 -0.75
N SER A 116 -26.84 -5.63 -0.63
CA SER A 116 -25.99 -6.52 0.16
C SER A 116 -24.61 -6.67 -0.46
N VAL A 117 -24.53 -6.89 -1.79
CA VAL A 117 -23.26 -6.99 -2.51
C VAL A 117 -22.50 -5.67 -2.49
N GLU A 118 -23.17 -4.54 -2.72
CA GLU A 118 -22.56 -3.20 -2.63
C GLU A 118 -21.99 -2.93 -1.24
N SER A 119 -22.73 -3.28 -0.19
CA SER A 119 -22.25 -3.16 1.20
C SER A 119 -21.03 -4.05 1.45
N GLN A 120 -21.02 -5.27 0.92
CA GLN A 120 -19.87 -6.17 1.06
C GLN A 120 -18.61 -5.58 0.41
N ILE A 121 -18.74 -5.05 -0.81
CA ILE A 121 -17.62 -4.44 -1.55
C ILE A 121 -17.09 -3.19 -0.82
N ASN A 122 -17.98 -2.33 -0.31
CA ASN A 122 -17.60 -1.06 0.28
C ASN A 122 -16.90 -1.19 1.64
N TYR A 123 -17.25 -2.21 2.44
CA TYR A 123 -16.82 -2.27 3.85
C TYR A 123 -15.90 -3.46 4.18
N PHE A 124 -15.85 -4.50 3.35
CA PHE A 124 -15.12 -5.74 3.67
C PHE A 124 -13.92 -6.01 2.74
N GLY A 125 -13.42 -4.96 2.10
CA GLY A 125 -12.15 -4.96 1.39
C GLY A 125 -12.30 -4.99 -0.13
N GLN A 126 -11.34 -4.37 -0.80
CA GLN A 126 -11.21 -4.34 -2.25
C GLN A 126 -9.76 -4.67 -2.59
N THR A 127 -9.54 -5.74 -3.35
CA THR A 127 -8.20 -6.10 -3.83
C THR A 127 -7.81 -5.11 -4.93
N PRO A 128 -6.60 -4.52 -4.88
CA PRO A 128 -6.13 -3.63 -5.93
C PRO A 128 -6.14 -4.31 -7.32
N THR A 129 -6.25 -3.53 -8.38
CA THR A 129 -6.16 -4.04 -9.75
C THR A 129 -4.82 -4.76 -9.98
N GLN A 130 -4.88 -5.93 -10.63
CA GLN A 130 -3.67 -6.66 -11.03
C GLN A 130 -2.97 -5.89 -12.16
N LEU A 131 -1.73 -5.49 -11.93
CA LEU A 131 -0.97 -4.65 -12.87
C LEU A 131 -0.18 -5.48 -13.87
N PHE A 132 0.19 -6.72 -13.51
CA PHE A 132 1.01 -7.59 -14.36
C PHE A 132 0.84 -9.07 -14.00
N THR A 133 1.15 -9.95 -14.95
CA THR A 133 0.98 -11.41 -14.84
C THR A 133 2.30 -12.19 -14.88
N ALA A 134 3.43 -11.51 -15.08
CA ALA A 134 4.77 -12.08 -14.96
C ALA A 134 5.42 -11.69 -13.62
N PRO A 135 6.46 -12.40 -13.14
CA PRO A 135 7.15 -12.01 -11.91
C PRO A 135 7.73 -10.59 -11.95
N HIS A 136 7.51 -9.81 -10.89
CA HIS A 136 8.06 -8.47 -10.77
C HIS A 136 9.60 -8.54 -10.68
N PRO A 137 10.35 -7.73 -11.45
CA PRO A 137 11.80 -7.74 -11.40
C PRO A 137 12.32 -7.31 -10.01
N PRO A 138 13.34 -7.99 -9.44
CA PRO A 138 13.95 -7.52 -8.20
C PRO A 138 14.71 -6.21 -8.41
N ARG A 139 14.76 -5.36 -7.38
CA ARG A 139 15.42 -4.03 -7.44
C ARG A 139 16.89 -4.12 -7.89
N HIS A 140 17.60 -5.14 -7.41
CA HIS A 140 18.99 -5.43 -7.76
C HIS A 140 19.12 -6.56 -8.79
N ALA A 141 18.07 -6.85 -9.58
CA ALA A 141 18.30 -7.57 -10.83
C ALA A 141 19.38 -6.80 -11.60
N ASN A 142 20.36 -7.52 -12.12
CA ASN A 142 21.27 -7.01 -13.15
C ASN A 142 20.46 -6.72 -14.43
N LEU A 143 19.51 -5.80 -14.36
CA LEU A 143 18.96 -5.15 -15.53
C LEU A 143 20.14 -4.36 -16.10
N PRO A 144 20.55 -4.58 -17.36
CA PRO A 144 21.41 -3.62 -18.01
C PRO A 144 20.71 -2.27 -17.81
N ARG A 145 21.40 -1.31 -17.16
CA ARG A 145 20.91 0.06 -17.06
C ARG A 145 20.30 0.39 -18.42
N PRO A 146 19.03 0.82 -18.53
CA PRO A 146 18.60 1.37 -19.80
C PRO A 146 19.65 2.43 -20.12
N LEU A 147 20.35 2.23 -21.24
CA LEU A 147 21.25 3.22 -21.78
C LEU A 147 20.34 4.40 -22.08
N TYR A 148 20.18 5.27 -21.09
CA TYR A 148 19.69 6.61 -21.32
C TYR A 148 20.80 7.21 -22.17
N SER A 149 20.69 7.03 -23.48
CA SER A 149 21.42 7.85 -24.42
C SER A 149 20.97 9.27 -24.05
N PRO A 150 21.88 10.16 -23.62
CA PRO A 150 21.50 11.55 -23.52
C PRO A 150 20.89 11.90 -24.87
N LEU A 151 19.68 12.47 -24.84
CA LEU A 151 19.06 13.05 -26.01
C LEU A 151 20.15 13.88 -26.68
N THR A 152 20.62 13.45 -27.85
CA THR A 152 21.51 14.24 -28.68
C THR A 152 20.85 15.60 -28.79
N GLU A 153 21.46 16.61 -28.18
CA GLU A 153 21.00 17.97 -28.36
C GLU A 153 20.96 18.22 -29.87
N PRO A 154 19.84 18.70 -30.42
CA PRO A 154 19.82 19.07 -31.82
C PRO A 154 20.84 20.19 -32.01
N SER A 155 21.91 19.89 -32.74
CA SER A 155 22.87 20.86 -33.25
C SER A 155 22.14 21.77 -34.25
N GLY A 156 21.47 22.79 -33.72
CA GLY A 156 20.76 23.80 -34.47
C GLY A 156 20.88 25.14 -33.75
N PRO A 157 21.08 26.25 -34.47
CA PRO A 157 21.36 27.54 -33.84
C PRO A 157 20.19 27.99 -32.97
N ARG A 158 20.48 28.29 -31.69
CA ARG A 158 19.56 28.98 -30.79
C ARG A 158 19.15 30.31 -31.41
N ALA A 159 17.95 30.37 -31.96
CA ALA A 159 17.32 31.64 -32.29
C ALA A 159 17.05 32.39 -30.97
N ALA A 160 17.86 33.42 -30.73
CA ALA A 160 17.60 34.40 -29.71
C ALA A 160 16.35 35.19 -30.09
N LEU A 161 15.29 35.05 -29.29
CA LEU A 161 14.23 36.05 -29.21
C LEU A 161 14.11 36.49 -27.76
N CYS A 162 15.02 37.41 -27.42
CA CYS A 162 14.79 38.37 -26.38
C CYS A 162 14.29 39.64 -27.08
N SER A 163 13.03 40.01 -26.88
CA SER A 163 12.59 41.39 -27.07
C SER A 163 11.47 41.68 -26.09
N ALA A 164 11.75 42.64 -25.22
CA ALA A 164 10.88 43.18 -24.21
C ALA A 164 9.81 44.13 -24.80
N SER A 165 8.81 44.40 -23.94
CA SER A 165 7.88 45.56 -23.95
C SER A 165 6.77 45.52 -25.01
N ILE A 166 5.50 45.75 -24.69
CA ILE A 166 4.84 46.60 -23.67
C ILE A 166 3.86 45.80 -22.82
#